data_AF-A0A2E9L734-F1
#
_entry.id   AF-A0A2E9L734-F1
#
_cell.length_a   1.000
_cell.length_b   1.000
_cell.length_c   1.000
_cell.angle_alpha   90.00
_cell.angle_beta   90.00
_cell.angle_gamma   90.00
#
_symmetry.space_group_name_H-M   'P 1'
#
loop_
_entity.id
_entity.type
_entity.pdbx_description
1 polymer ?
#
loop_
_entity_poly.entity_id
_entity_poly.type
_entity_poly.pdbx_seq_one_letter_code
_entity_poly.pdbx_strand_id
1 'polypeptide(L)'
;MNRDVAIVVIAVVALILVSYQAGYISFDSDDDGSDNVDATPVESGPTSLDEIHPLASTCLDHGGLTRHDHMYLSIRINGEFATIPENTGINTGTCNQQGANMHVVHTHSSDGKLHLEMQTNEDVELGIFFDIWGQHFDETGIFDHRVNETHAMTMSVRDAEGNVSVVDSYDHFILLEGQEIFIDYGPRV
;
A
#
# COMPACT_ATOMS: atom_id res chain seq x y z
N MET A 1 -40.33 -8.37 -29.09
CA MET A 1 -39.31 -9.44 -29.21
C MET A 1 -40.03 -10.68 -29.74
N ASN A 2 -39.74 -11.10 -30.97
CA ASN A 2 -40.52 -12.15 -31.64
C ASN A 2 -40.38 -13.44 -30.85
N ARG A 3 -41.51 -14.12 -30.58
CA ARG A 3 -41.55 -15.34 -29.75
C ARG A 3 -40.56 -16.40 -30.26
N ASP A 4 -40.37 -16.46 -31.57
CA ASP A 4 -39.43 -17.38 -32.22
C ASP A 4 -37.96 -17.03 -31.91
N VAL A 5 -37.62 -15.75 -31.85
CA VAL A 5 -36.26 -15.28 -31.50
C VAL A 5 -35.95 -15.57 -30.03
N ALA A 6 -36.94 -15.38 -29.14
CA ALA A 6 -36.76 -15.66 -27.72
C ALA A 6 -36.54 -17.17 -27.44
N ILE A 7 -37.26 -18.05 -28.16
CA ILE A 7 -37.12 -19.50 -27.99
C ILE A 7 -35.74 -19.98 -28.47
N VAL A 8 -35.24 -19.46 -29.61
CA VAL A 8 -33.93 -19.85 -30.13
C VAL A 8 -32.81 -19.41 -29.20
N VAL A 9 -32.86 -18.18 -28.66
CA VAL A 9 -31.83 -17.69 -27.75
C VAL A 9 -31.79 -18.52 -26.46
N ILE A 10 -32.94 -18.84 -25.88
CA ILE A 10 -33.00 -19.67 -24.65
C ILE A 10 -32.47 -21.08 -24.92
N ALA A 11 -32.81 -21.69 -26.06
CA ALA A 11 -32.33 -23.02 -26.42
C ALA A 11 -30.80 -23.06 -26.59
N VAL A 12 -30.21 -22.05 -27.23
CA VAL A 12 -28.75 -21.97 -27.44
C VAL A 12 -28.01 -21.78 -26.12
N VAL A 13 -28.48 -20.87 -25.25
CA VAL A 13 -27.86 -20.65 -23.92
C VAL A 13 -27.95 -21.90 -23.05
N ALA A 14 -29.10 -22.57 -23.04
CA ALA A 14 -29.26 -23.82 -22.29
C ALA A 14 -28.32 -24.92 -22.80
N LEU A 15 -28.15 -25.03 -24.13
CA LEU A 15 -27.28 -26.04 -24.73
C LEU A 15 -25.80 -25.77 -24.42
N ILE A 16 -25.37 -24.50 -24.46
CA ILE A 16 -24.02 -24.07 -24.07
C ILE A 16 -23.74 -24.40 -22.60
N LEU A 17 -24.69 -24.11 -21.69
CA LEU A 17 -24.55 -24.41 -20.26
C LEU A 17 -24.45 -25.92 -20.00
N VAL A 18 -25.25 -26.73 -20.68
CA VAL A 18 -25.18 -28.20 -20.56
C VAL A 18 -23.84 -28.73 -21.08
N SER A 19 -23.34 -28.22 -22.22
CA SER A 19 -22.03 -28.61 -22.72
C SER A 19 -20.88 -28.20 -21.79
N TYR A 20 -20.98 -27.05 -21.11
CA TYR A 20 -19.98 -26.62 -20.13
C TYR A 20 -19.97 -27.52 -18.90
N GLN A 21 -21.14 -27.80 -18.31
CA GLN A 21 -21.25 -28.67 -17.14
C GLN A 21 -20.80 -30.11 -17.42
N ALA A 22 -21.02 -30.59 -18.65
CA ALA A 22 -20.57 -31.91 -19.07
C ALA A 22 -19.10 -31.95 -19.54
N GLY A 23 -18.38 -30.82 -19.48
CA GLY A 23 -16.95 -30.73 -19.82
C GLY A 23 -16.65 -30.78 -21.33
N TYR A 24 -17.64 -30.57 -22.19
CA TYR A 24 -17.45 -30.55 -23.64
C TYR A 24 -16.90 -29.21 -24.16
N ILE A 25 -17.01 -28.14 -23.37
CA ILE A 25 -16.43 -26.83 -23.68
C ILE A 25 -15.65 -26.32 -22.45
N SER A 26 -14.38 -25.96 -22.66
CA SER A 26 -13.54 -25.25 -21.70
C SER A 26 -13.31 -23.85 -22.24
N PHE A 27 -13.61 -22.82 -21.44
CA PHE A 27 -13.23 -21.44 -21.75
C PHE A 27 -11.86 -21.20 -21.12
N ASP A 28 -10.81 -21.62 -21.82
CA ASP A 28 -9.45 -21.21 -21.57
C ASP A 28 -9.13 -20.07 -22.54
N SER A 29 -8.75 -18.92 -22.01
CA SER A 29 -8.35 -17.75 -22.79
C SER A 29 -6.84 -17.66 -22.77
N ASP A 30 -6.17 -18.56 -23.50
CA ASP A 30 -4.74 -18.47 -23.80
C ASP A 30 -4.56 -18.02 -25.26
N ASP A 31 -4.06 -16.80 -25.44
CA ASP A 31 -3.50 -16.31 -26.72
C ASP A 31 -1.98 -16.24 -26.54
N ASP A 32 -1.27 -17.16 -27.19
CA ASP A 32 0.19 -17.30 -27.20
C ASP A 32 0.76 -16.48 -28.37
N GLY A 33 1.46 -15.40 -28.04
CA GLY A 33 2.22 -14.58 -28.98
C GLY A 33 3.69 -14.52 -28.55
N SER A 34 4.48 -15.45 -29.09
CA SER A 34 5.92 -15.55 -28.89
C SER A 34 6.67 -14.31 -29.41
N ASP A 35 7.43 -13.64 -28.55
CA ASP A 35 8.64 -12.92 -28.94
C ASP A 35 9.74 -13.16 -27.89
N ASN A 36 10.81 -13.80 -28.35
CA ASN A 36 12.03 -14.00 -27.57
C ASN A 36 12.73 -12.65 -27.40
N VAL A 37 12.62 -12.06 -26.22
CA VAL A 37 13.59 -11.09 -25.72
C VAL A 37 14.26 -11.67 -24.49
N ASP A 38 15.57 -11.82 -24.60
CA ASP A 38 16.53 -12.09 -23.53
C ASP A 38 16.39 -10.99 -22.47
N ALA A 39 15.41 -11.15 -21.60
CA ALA A 39 15.27 -10.36 -20.39
C ALA A 39 16.11 -11.07 -19.33
N THR A 40 17.33 -10.57 -19.14
CA THR A 40 17.98 -10.64 -17.83
C THR A 40 16.92 -10.33 -16.77
N PRO A 41 16.75 -11.14 -15.70
CA PRO A 41 15.84 -10.78 -14.63
C PRO A 41 16.37 -9.45 -14.07
N VAL A 42 15.67 -8.36 -14.35
CA VAL A 42 15.81 -7.16 -13.54
C VAL A 42 15.27 -7.59 -12.21
N GLU A 43 16.18 -7.82 -11.27
CA GLU A 43 15.85 -8.06 -9.88
C GLU A 43 14.95 -6.92 -9.45
N SER A 44 13.66 -7.24 -9.29
CA SER A 44 12.70 -6.33 -8.72
C SER A 44 13.13 -6.23 -7.26
N GLY A 45 13.73 -5.10 -6.89
CA GLY A 45 13.90 -4.78 -5.48
C GLY A 45 12.55 -4.89 -4.76
N PRO A 46 12.54 -5.19 -3.45
CA PRO A 46 11.29 -5.32 -2.72
C PRO A 46 10.53 -4.00 -2.84
N THR A 47 9.36 -4.05 -3.49
CA THR A 47 8.35 -3.01 -3.31
C THR A 47 7.77 -3.18 -1.91
N SER A 48 7.23 -2.11 -1.31
CA SER A 48 6.54 -2.20 -0.01
C SER A 48 5.31 -3.14 -0.02
N LEU A 49 4.94 -3.72 -1.16
CA LEU A 49 3.88 -4.72 -1.26
C LEU A 49 4.37 -6.12 -1.66
N ASP A 50 5.63 -6.31 -2.04
CA ASP A 50 6.17 -7.63 -2.40
C ASP A 50 6.73 -8.38 -1.17
N GLU A 51 7.22 -7.65 -0.16
CA GLU A 51 7.63 -8.21 1.14
C GLU A 51 7.19 -7.31 2.30
N ILE A 52 6.16 -7.72 3.04
CA ILE A 52 5.70 -7.02 4.25
C ILE A 52 6.77 -7.12 5.33
N HIS A 53 7.24 -5.97 5.83
CA HIS A 53 8.27 -5.93 6.87
C HIS A 53 7.76 -6.61 8.16
N PRO A 54 8.56 -7.44 8.87
CA PRO A 54 8.10 -8.18 10.05
C PRO A 54 7.47 -7.30 11.15
N LEU A 55 7.99 -6.08 11.33
CA LEU A 55 7.44 -5.12 12.30
C LEU A 55 6.00 -4.69 11.98
N ALA A 56 5.58 -4.73 10.71
CA ALA A 56 4.19 -4.47 10.30
C ALA A 56 3.19 -5.55 10.77
N SER A 57 3.67 -6.64 11.39
CA SER A 57 2.83 -7.66 12.04
C SER A 57 3.01 -7.71 13.56
N THR A 58 3.84 -6.83 14.12
CA THR A 58 4.07 -6.77 15.57
C THR A 58 2.92 -6.03 16.25
N CYS A 59 2.23 -6.73 17.14
CA CYS A 59 1.11 -6.19 17.90
C CYS A 59 1.51 -5.78 19.32
N LEU A 60 0.97 -4.66 19.78
CA LEU A 60 1.24 -4.09 21.09
C LEU A 60 0.00 -3.40 21.70
N ASP A 61 0.16 -2.97 22.95
CA ASP A 61 -0.67 -1.99 23.62
C ASP A 61 0.19 -0.81 24.11
N HIS A 62 -0.42 0.19 24.76
CA HIS A 62 0.33 1.32 25.33
C HIS A 62 1.20 0.94 26.57
N GLY A 63 1.30 -0.33 26.93
CA GLY A 63 1.98 -0.84 28.11
C GLY A 63 3.43 -1.25 27.84
N GLY A 64 4.31 -0.98 28.81
CA GLY A 64 5.69 -1.49 28.78
C GLY A 64 6.54 -0.95 27.61
N LEU A 65 6.17 0.22 27.07
CA LEU A 65 6.87 0.84 25.95
C LEU A 65 8.26 1.30 26.35
N THR A 66 9.24 0.98 25.50
CA THR A 66 10.61 1.50 25.58
C THR A 66 10.75 2.75 24.70
N ARG A 67 10.01 2.81 23.60
CA ARG A 67 9.96 3.92 22.65
C ARG A 67 8.51 4.31 22.39
N HIS A 68 8.25 5.63 22.36
CA HIS A 68 6.96 6.21 22.00
C HIS A 68 7.23 7.57 21.35
N ASP A 69 7.19 7.57 20.03
CA ASP A 69 7.46 8.76 19.21
C ASP A 69 6.21 9.22 18.47
N HIS A 70 6.18 10.51 18.11
CA HIS A 70 5.13 11.19 17.38
C HIS A 70 5.71 11.99 16.21
N MET A 71 5.12 11.80 15.04
CA MET A 71 5.48 12.50 13.82
C MET A 71 4.24 12.75 12.98
N TYR A 72 4.34 13.65 12.01
CA TYR A 72 3.23 13.96 11.11
C TYR A 72 3.57 13.56 9.69
N LEU A 73 2.64 12.89 9.03
CA LEU A 73 2.71 12.55 7.62
C LEU A 73 1.63 13.31 6.85
N SER A 74 2.04 14.02 5.80
CA SER A 74 1.15 14.69 4.87
C SER A 74 1.46 14.21 3.46
N ILE A 75 0.42 13.79 2.74
CA ILE A 75 0.54 13.26 1.38
C ILE A 75 -0.29 14.13 0.46
N ARG A 76 0.30 14.57 -0.66
CA ARG A 76 -0.39 15.30 -1.71
C ARG A 76 -0.26 14.56 -3.05
N ILE A 77 -1.40 14.35 -3.70
CA ILE A 77 -1.51 13.65 -4.97
C ILE A 77 -2.15 14.61 -5.98
N ASN A 78 -1.44 14.95 -7.05
CA ASN A 78 -1.89 15.85 -8.11
C ASN A 78 -2.46 17.18 -7.58
N GLY A 79 -1.85 17.72 -6.52
CA GLY A 79 -2.26 18.98 -5.89
C GLY A 79 -3.33 18.85 -4.80
N GLU A 80 -3.91 17.67 -4.58
CA GLU A 80 -4.91 17.42 -3.55
C GLU A 80 -4.33 16.62 -2.37
N PHE A 81 -4.66 16.99 -1.14
CA PHE A 81 -4.21 16.26 0.05
C PHE A 81 -4.97 14.94 0.19
N ALA A 82 -4.24 13.84 0.30
CA ALA A 82 -4.80 12.53 0.63
C ALA A 82 -5.02 12.42 2.14
N THR A 83 -6.17 11.85 2.53
CA THR A 83 -6.50 11.61 3.94
C THR A 83 -5.89 10.29 4.40
N ILE A 84 -5.10 10.35 5.49
CA ILE A 84 -4.73 9.17 6.25
C ILE A 84 -5.90 8.84 7.21
N PRO A 85 -6.50 7.64 7.14
CA PRO A 85 -7.63 7.30 8.00
C PRO A 85 -7.25 7.32 9.48
N GLU A 86 -8.21 7.68 10.34
CA GLU A 86 -8.09 7.43 11.77
C GLU A 86 -8.05 5.94 12.07
N ASN A 87 -7.42 5.54 13.18
CA ASN A 87 -7.31 4.15 13.61
C ASN A 87 -6.62 3.24 12.58
N THR A 88 -5.80 3.81 11.69
CA THR A 88 -4.93 3.01 10.80
C THR A 88 -3.96 2.24 11.68
N GLY A 89 -3.89 0.92 11.51
CA GLY A 89 -3.07 0.07 12.36
C GLY A 89 -3.70 -0.34 13.70
N ILE A 90 -4.97 -0.02 13.97
CA ILE A 90 -5.67 -0.39 15.21
C ILE A 90 -6.83 -1.36 14.93
N ASN A 91 -6.97 -2.41 15.75
CA ASN A 91 -8.01 -3.43 15.64
C ASN A 91 -8.09 -4.07 14.23
N THR A 92 -6.92 -4.32 13.64
CA THR A 92 -6.79 -4.88 12.28
C THR A 92 -7.02 -6.40 12.28
N GLY A 93 -7.01 -7.02 11.10
CA GLY A 93 -7.04 -8.49 11.01
C GLY A 93 -5.87 -9.17 11.74
N THR A 94 -4.70 -8.52 11.76
CA THR A 94 -3.47 -9.00 12.40
C THR A 94 -3.43 -8.67 13.89
N CYS A 95 -3.77 -7.44 14.27
CA CYS A 95 -3.72 -6.96 15.66
C CYS A 95 -5.12 -6.61 16.17
N ASN A 96 -5.79 -7.58 16.80
CA ASN A 96 -7.15 -7.45 17.35
C ASN A 96 -7.32 -8.09 18.74
N GLN A 97 -6.24 -8.46 19.39
CA GLN A 97 -6.29 -9.13 20.68
C GLN A 97 -6.33 -8.10 21.82
N GLN A 98 -6.99 -8.45 22.92
CA GLN A 98 -6.97 -7.60 24.12
C GLN A 98 -5.54 -7.47 24.65
N GLY A 99 -5.04 -6.23 24.76
CA GLY A 99 -3.65 -5.96 25.15
C GLY A 99 -2.62 -6.12 24.01
N ALA A 100 -3.08 -6.32 22.77
CA ALA A 100 -2.25 -6.40 21.57
C ALA A 100 -3.08 -6.04 20.32
N ASN A 101 -3.69 -4.85 20.34
CA ASN A 101 -4.65 -4.42 19.32
C ASN A 101 -4.12 -3.30 18.42
N MET A 102 -2.86 -2.91 18.56
CA MET A 102 -2.23 -1.86 17.76
C MET A 102 -0.96 -2.37 17.12
N HIS A 103 -0.69 -1.93 15.90
CA HIS A 103 0.59 -2.13 15.23
C HIS A 103 1.63 -1.12 15.73
N VAL A 104 2.90 -1.40 15.45
CA VAL A 104 4.05 -0.56 15.87
C VAL A 104 3.98 0.88 15.38
N VAL A 105 3.42 1.12 14.20
CA VAL A 105 3.07 2.45 13.72
C VAL A 105 1.58 2.52 13.45
N HIS A 106 0.89 3.48 14.03
CA HIS A 106 -0.56 3.61 13.92
C HIS A 106 -1.03 5.07 14.04
N THR A 107 -2.31 5.31 13.76
CA THR A 107 -2.95 6.61 13.96
C THR A 107 -4.12 6.50 14.93
N HIS A 108 -4.38 7.56 15.70
CA HIS A 108 -5.63 7.70 16.48
C HIS A 108 -6.64 8.64 15.80
N SER A 109 -6.18 9.47 14.86
CA SER A 109 -6.95 10.52 14.19
C SER A 109 -6.57 10.62 12.72
N SER A 110 -7.34 11.39 11.95
CA SER A 110 -7.14 11.63 10.51
C SER A 110 -6.35 12.91 10.20
N ASP A 111 -5.67 13.48 11.20
CA ASP A 111 -4.83 14.68 11.09
C ASP A 111 -3.40 14.38 10.59
N GLY A 112 -3.12 13.11 10.26
CA GLY A 112 -1.82 12.65 9.79
C GLY A 112 -0.80 12.42 10.91
N LYS A 113 -1.20 12.50 12.18
CA LYS A 113 -0.33 12.16 13.30
C LYS A 113 -0.10 10.64 13.35
N LEU A 114 1.15 10.25 13.19
CA LEU A 114 1.62 8.88 13.39
C LEU A 114 2.11 8.73 14.84
N HIS A 115 1.79 7.57 15.42
CA HIS A 115 2.32 7.09 16.69
C HIS A 115 3.24 5.91 16.39
N LEU A 116 4.49 5.99 16.85
CA LEU A 116 5.45 4.90 16.80
C LEU A 116 5.71 4.40 18.21
N GLU A 117 5.22 3.20 18.52
CA GLU A 117 5.35 2.57 19.82
C GLU A 117 6.12 1.25 19.70
N MET A 118 7.13 1.04 20.55
CA MET A 118 7.93 -0.18 20.55
C MET A 118 8.33 -0.58 21.97
N GLN A 119 8.48 -1.89 22.18
CA GLN A 119 9.10 -2.46 23.40
C GLN A 119 10.64 -2.53 23.29
N THR A 120 11.18 -2.19 22.12
CA THR A 120 12.61 -2.10 21.80
C THR A 120 12.97 -0.66 21.35
N ASN A 121 14.25 -0.40 21.08
CA ASN A 121 14.77 0.89 20.60
C ASN A 121 15.38 0.77 19.20
N GLU A 122 14.91 -0.17 18.38
CA GLU A 122 15.40 -0.30 17.01
C GLU A 122 14.78 0.75 16.08
N ASP A 123 15.45 0.96 14.95
CA ASP A 123 14.99 1.87 13.91
C ASP A 123 13.75 1.32 13.21
N VAL A 124 12.85 2.22 12.82
CA VAL A 124 11.60 1.89 12.14
C VAL A 124 11.51 2.75 10.89
N GLU A 125 11.39 2.08 9.75
CA GLU A 125 11.25 2.67 8.43
C GLU A 125 9.80 3.14 8.18
N LEU A 126 9.64 4.23 7.43
CA LEU A 126 8.34 4.79 7.05
C LEU A 126 7.50 3.79 6.25
N GLY A 127 8.13 2.93 5.44
CA GLY A 127 7.50 1.87 4.67
C GLY A 127 6.65 0.93 5.54
N ILE A 128 7.07 0.67 6.78
CA ILE A 128 6.32 -0.18 7.72
C ILE A 128 4.91 0.37 7.98
N PHE A 129 4.74 1.69 8.04
CA PHE A 129 3.40 2.28 8.17
C PHE A 129 2.54 2.03 6.93
N PHE A 130 3.13 2.11 5.74
CA PHE A 130 2.44 1.86 4.49
C PHE A 130 2.07 0.38 4.32
N ASP A 131 2.91 -0.54 4.79
CA ASP A 131 2.59 -1.98 4.88
C ASP A 131 1.38 -2.22 5.79
N ILE A 132 1.37 -1.59 6.98
CA ILE A 132 0.26 -1.67 7.95
C ILE A 132 -1.04 -1.09 7.36
N TRP A 133 -0.92 0.02 6.62
CA TRP A 133 -2.04 0.67 5.96
C TRP A 133 -2.52 -0.10 4.72
N GLY A 134 -1.68 -0.97 4.16
CA GLY A 134 -1.96 -1.71 2.92
C GLY A 134 -1.90 -0.82 1.69
N GLN A 135 -0.98 0.15 1.68
CA GLN A 135 -0.78 1.10 0.59
C GLN A 135 0.63 0.93 0.03
N HIS A 136 0.77 1.00 -1.29
CA HIS A 136 2.09 1.03 -1.94
C HIS A 136 2.80 2.34 -1.60
N PHE A 137 4.08 2.26 -1.22
CA PHE A 137 4.97 3.40 -1.13
C PHE A 137 6.43 2.94 -1.22
N ASP A 138 7.13 3.41 -2.24
CA ASP A 138 8.57 3.21 -2.45
C ASP A 138 9.09 4.26 -3.44
N GLU A 139 10.36 4.20 -3.83
CA GLU A 139 10.93 5.11 -4.83
C GLU A 139 10.20 5.11 -6.20
N THR A 140 9.41 4.08 -6.49
CA THR A 140 8.67 3.93 -7.76
C THR A 140 7.29 4.60 -7.72
N GLY A 141 6.73 4.90 -6.55
CA GLY A 141 5.45 5.58 -6.45
C GLY A 141 4.74 5.48 -5.11
N ILE A 142 3.46 5.83 -5.11
CA ILE A 142 2.58 5.86 -3.93
C ILE A 142 1.14 5.51 -4.32
N PHE A 143 0.44 4.70 -3.53
CA PHE A 143 -0.88 4.17 -3.85
C PHE A 143 -0.88 3.48 -5.23
N ASP A 144 -1.84 3.81 -6.10
CA ASP A 144 -1.89 3.34 -7.50
C ASP A 144 -1.07 4.23 -8.45
N HIS A 145 -0.37 5.24 -7.94
CA HIS A 145 0.40 6.17 -8.76
C HIS A 145 1.85 5.73 -8.92
N ARG A 146 2.41 5.89 -10.12
CA ARG A 146 3.78 5.46 -10.45
C ARG A 146 4.55 6.59 -11.13
N VAL A 147 5.77 6.82 -10.65
CA VAL A 147 6.73 7.76 -11.23
C VAL A 147 7.01 7.36 -12.68
N ASN A 148 6.97 8.33 -13.59
CA ASN A 148 7.20 8.10 -15.01
C ASN A 148 7.71 9.37 -15.70
N GLU A 149 7.68 9.42 -17.04
CA GLU A 149 8.16 10.57 -17.83
C GLU A 149 7.37 11.87 -17.58
N THR A 150 6.12 11.76 -17.15
CA THR A 150 5.20 12.90 -16.97
C THR A 150 4.94 13.26 -15.51
N HIS A 151 5.14 12.31 -14.58
CA HIS A 151 4.90 12.50 -13.15
C HIS A 151 6.11 12.13 -12.31
N ALA A 152 6.32 12.86 -11.22
CA ALA A 152 7.36 12.61 -10.25
C ALA A 152 6.78 12.57 -8.83
N MET A 153 7.53 11.92 -7.95
CA MET A 153 7.31 11.96 -6.51
C MET A 153 8.50 12.65 -5.86
N THR A 154 8.24 13.45 -4.85
CA THR A 154 9.26 14.06 -4.00
C THR A 154 8.86 13.87 -2.55
N MET A 155 9.86 13.63 -1.69
CA MET A 155 9.67 13.63 -0.25
C MET A 155 10.56 14.69 0.39
N SER A 156 9.99 15.46 1.30
CA SER A 156 10.72 16.42 2.13
C SER A 156 10.39 16.21 3.59
N VAL A 157 11.38 16.38 4.45
CA VAL A 157 11.21 16.21 5.89
C VAL A 157 11.66 17.48 6.59
N ARG A 158 10.84 17.95 7.52
CA ARG A 158 11.26 18.89 8.56
C ARG A 158 11.64 18.09 9.81
N ASP A 159 12.86 18.25 10.29
CA ASP A 159 13.30 17.63 11.56
C ASP A 159 12.78 18.41 12.79
N ALA A 160 13.01 17.86 13.98
CA ALA A 160 12.58 18.45 15.25
C ALA A 160 13.23 19.82 15.53
N GLU A 161 14.41 20.09 14.95
CA GLU A 161 15.10 21.37 15.00
C GLU A 161 14.57 22.39 13.98
N GLY A 162 13.69 21.96 13.07
CA GLY A 162 13.04 22.79 12.06
C GLY A 162 13.80 22.88 10.73
N ASN A 163 14.89 22.15 10.55
CA ASN A 163 15.61 22.09 9.28
C ASN A 163 14.81 21.27 8.26
N VAL A 164 14.83 21.70 7.00
CA VAL A 164 14.11 21.03 5.92
C VAL A 164 15.10 20.40 4.95
N SER A 165 14.92 19.12 4.64
CA SER A 165 15.69 18.38 3.65
C SER A 165 14.77 17.71 2.62
N VAL A 166 15.29 17.50 1.41
CA VAL A 166 14.69 16.59 0.43
C VAL A 166 15.32 15.22 0.67
N VAL A 167 14.49 14.19 0.72
CA VAL A 167 14.91 12.81 1.05
C VAL A 167 14.52 11.90 -0.11
N ASP A 168 15.46 11.04 -0.51
CA ASP A 168 15.32 10.07 -1.60
C ASP A 168 15.34 8.62 -1.10
N SER A 169 15.36 8.39 0.22
CA SER A 169 15.27 7.05 0.81
C SER A 169 13.83 6.52 0.92
N TYR A 170 12.82 7.35 0.65
CA TYR A 170 11.39 6.99 0.63
C TYR A 170 10.93 6.04 1.74
N ASP A 171 10.55 4.82 1.41
CA ASP A 171 10.08 3.77 2.31
C ASP A 171 11.13 3.39 3.36
N HIS A 172 12.41 3.40 3.01
CA HIS A 172 13.53 3.18 3.93
C HIS A 172 13.85 4.39 4.84
N PHE A 173 13.03 5.45 4.83
CA PHE A 173 13.24 6.60 5.70
C PHE A 173 13.01 6.26 7.18
N ILE A 174 14.00 6.51 8.04
CA ILE A 174 13.90 6.24 9.48
C ILE A 174 13.05 7.29 10.18
N LEU A 175 11.98 6.82 10.83
CA LEU A 175 11.09 7.63 11.65
C LEU A 175 11.77 8.04 12.95
N LEU A 176 11.68 9.33 13.28
CA LEU A 176 12.15 9.92 14.53
C LEU A 176 11.09 10.85 15.12
N GLU A 177 11.16 11.07 16.44
CA GLU A 177 10.31 12.03 17.17
C GLU A 177 10.33 13.43 16.52
N GLY A 178 9.15 14.04 16.43
CA GLY A 178 8.99 15.45 16.07
C GLY A 178 9.14 15.76 14.58
N GLN A 179 9.28 14.76 13.71
CA GLN A 179 9.39 14.96 12.27
C GLN A 179 8.05 15.38 11.62
N GLU A 180 8.12 16.27 10.64
CA GLU A 180 7.03 16.51 9.67
C GLU A 180 7.46 16.00 8.30
N ILE A 181 6.82 14.94 7.83
CA ILE A 181 7.11 14.27 6.57
C ILE A 181 6.06 14.70 5.54
N PHE A 182 6.53 15.22 4.41
CA PHE A 182 5.68 15.64 3.30
C PHE A 182 6.04 14.88 2.03
N ILE A 183 5.08 14.14 1.49
CA ILE A 183 5.20 13.41 0.21
C ILE A 183 4.30 14.12 -0.81
N ASP A 184 4.87 14.47 -1.96
CA ASP A 184 4.15 15.09 -3.08
C ASP A 184 4.34 14.28 -4.35
N TYR A 185 3.25 13.80 -4.92
CA TYR A 185 3.21 13.17 -6.24
C TYR A 185 2.43 14.05 -7.19
N GLY A 186 2.98 14.34 -8.37
CA GLY A 186 2.29 15.15 -9.37
C GLY A 186 3.04 15.29 -10.70
N PRO A 187 2.51 16.10 -11.64
CA PRO A 187 3.18 16.37 -12.90
C PRO A 187 4.60 16.92 -12.71
N ARG A 188 5.54 16.47 -13.55
CA ARG A 188 6.88 17.06 -13.58
C ARG A 188 6.82 18.53 -13.96
N VAL A 189 7.58 19.35 -13.25
CA VAL A 189 7.77 20.78 -13.52
C VAL A 189 8.97 21.02 -14.43
#